data_AF-A0A950V7E9-F1
#
_entry.id   AF-A0A950V7E9-F1
#
_cell.length_a   1.000
_cell.length_b   1.000
_cell.length_c   1.000
_cell.angle_alpha   90.00
_cell.angle_beta   90.00
_cell.angle_gamma   90.00
#
_symmetry.space_group_name_H-M   'P 1'
#
loop_
_entity.id
_entity.type
_entity.pdbx_description
1 polymer ?
#
loop_
_entity_poly.entity_id
_entity_poly.type
_entity_poly.pdbx_seq_one_letter_code
_entity_poly.pdbx_strand_id
1 'polypeptide(L)'
;MQDLPPGLIFRAEFLSESEEEELLSFIRTIGFRSFQMHGVTAKRRIKQYGWHYAFGTYQLTRADPIPAEFSNIGARSAELAGVDSADWAEALVTEYA
;
A
#
# COMPACT_ATOMS: atom_id res chain seq x y z
N MET A 1 2.07 -28.99 -2.46
CA MET A 1 1.66 -27.58 -2.52
C MET A 1 1.01 -27.31 -1.19
N GLN A 2 1.57 -26.43 -0.36
CA GLN A 2 1.08 -26.22 1.00
C GLN A 2 -0.31 -25.57 0.91
N ASP A 3 -1.33 -26.19 1.51
CA ASP A 3 -2.69 -25.64 1.48
C ASP A 3 -2.68 -24.25 2.13
N LEU A 4 -3.09 -23.25 1.36
CA LEU A 4 -3.17 -21.87 1.85
C LEU A 4 -4.32 -21.77 2.88
N PRO A 5 -4.17 -20.95 3.93
CA PRO A 5 -5.25 -20.72 4.88
C PRO A 5 -6.54 -20.25 4.17
N PRO A 6 -7.73 -20.64 4.66
CA PRO A 6 -9.00 -20.13 4.12
C PRO A 6 -9.03 -18.60 4.09
N GLY A 7 -9.43 -18.03 2.95
CA GLY A 7 -9.48 -16.58 2.73
C GLY A 7 -8.16 -15.96 2.23
N LEU A 8 -7.05 -16.71 2.19
CA LEU A 8 -5.81 -16.24 1.59
C LEU A 8 -5.77 -16.60 0.10
N ILE A 9 -5.71 -15.59 -0.76
CA ILE A 9 -5.52 -15.76 -2.20
C ILE A 9 -4.10 -15.34 -2.56
N PHE A 10 -3.30 -16.28 -3.05
CA PHE A 10 -1.97 -15.99 -3.61
C PHE A 10 -2.02 -16.00 -5.14
N ARG A 11 -1.40 -14.98 -5.75
CA ARG A 11 -1.23 -14.84 -7.20
C ARG A 11 0.23 -14.47 -7.48
N ALA A 12 0.96 -15.40 -8.09
CA ALA A 12 2.28 -15.11 -8.64
C ALA A 12 2.16 -14.23 -9.88
N GLU A 13 3.22 -13.49 -10.22
CA GLU A 13 3.24 -12.58 -11.38
C GLU A 13 2.02 -11.63 -11.38
N PHE A 14 1.67 -11.13 -10.19
CA PHE A 14 0.53 -10.24 -10.03
C PHE A 14 0.75 -8.89 -10.71
N LEU A 15 1.98 -8.49 -11.01
CA LEU A 15 2.29 -7.36 -11.87
C LEU A 15 3.12 -7.88 -13.05
N SER A 16 2.95 -7.27 -14.21
CA SER A 16 3.88 -7.43 -15.31
C SER A 16 5.18 -6.68 -15.02
N GLU A 17 6.29 -7.11 -15.62
CA GLU A 17 7.60 -6.46 -15.46
C GLU A 17 7.54 -4.94 -15.75
N SER A 18 6.78 -4.53 -16.76
CA SER A 18 6.59 -3.10 -17.07
C SER A 18 5.81 -2.34 -16.00
N GLU A 19 4.76 -2.94 -15.41
CA GLU A 19 4.01 -2.32 -14.32
C GLU A 19 4.89 -2.18 -13.06
N GLU A 20 5.75 -3.17 -12.80
CA GLU A 20 6.72 -3.10 -11.70
C GLU A 20 7.72 -1.96 -11.90
N GLU A 21 8.29 -1.81 -13.10
CA GLU A 21 9.23 -0.73 -13.41
C GLU A 21 8.59 0.66 -13.28
N GLU A 22 7.37 0.84 -13.79
CA GLU A 22 6.61 2.08 -13.68
C GLU A 22 6.33 2.45 -12.21
N LEU A 23 5.85 1.49 -11.42
CA LEU A 23 5.62 1.68 -9.99
C LEU A 23 6.91 1.98 -9.24
N LEU A 24 8.01 1.28 -9.54
CA LEU A 24 9.30 1.53 -8.92
C LEU A 24 9.84 2.92 -9.27
N SER A 25 9.68 3.37 -10.52
CA SER A 25 10.05 4.71 -10.95
C SER A 25 9.32 5.77 -10.12
N PHE A 26 8.00 5.63 -9.98
CA PHE A 26 7.19 6.51 -9.14
C PHE A 26 7.61 6.44 -7.65
N ILE A 27 7.72 5.24 -7.08
CA ILE A 27 8.05 5.01 -5.67
C ILE A 27 9.38 5.69 -5.29
N ARG A 28 10.38 5.68 -6.18
CA ARG A 28 11.67 6.35 -5.95
C ARG A 28 11.56 7.87 -5.80
N THR A 29 10.49 8.48 -6.31
CA THR A 29 10.23 9.93 -6.16
C THR A 29 9.56 10.28 -4.83
N ILE A 30 9.06 9.28 -4.08
CA ILE A 30 8.31 9.50 -2.85
C ILE A 30 9.24 10.00 -1.73
N GLY A 31 8.87 11.14 -1.14
CA GLY A 31 9.50 11.66 0.06
C GLY A 31 9.13 10.86 1.30
N PHE A 32 9.77 9.72 1.51
CA PHE A 32 9.54 8.86 2.67
C PHE A 32 9.97 9.53 3.99
N ARG A 33 9.22 9.27 5.06
CA ARG A 33 9.55 9.71 6.42
C ARG A 33 9.74 8.52 7.35
N SER A 34 10.70 8.60 8.25
CA SER A 34 10.93 7.57 9.26
C SER A 34 9.68 7.38 10.12
N PHE A 35 9.22 6.15 10.27
CA PHE A 35 8.10 5.83 11.14
C PHE A 35 8.58 5.76 12.60
N GLN A 36 8.01 6.59 13.47
CA GLN A 36 8.24 6.52 14.91
C GLN A 36 7.03 5.88 15.58
N MET A 37 7.27 4.81 16.33
CA MET A 37 6.24 4.15 17.15
C MET A 37 6.68 4.23 18.60
N HIS A 38 5.92 4.94 19.43
CA HIS A 38 6.19 5.09 20.87
C HIS A 38 7.62 5.54 21.21
N GLY A 39 8.20 6.46 20.42
CA GLY A 39 9.55 6.99 20.63
C GLY A 39 10.69 6.12 20.08
N VAL A 40 10.38 4.95 19.52
CA VAL A 40 11.37 4.10 18.82
C VAL A 40 11.27 4.33 17.32
N THR A 41 12.39 4.67 16.69
CA THR A 41 12.50 4.76 15.22
C THR A 41 12.47 3.36 14.64
N ALA A 42 11.44 3.04 13.86
CA ALA A 42 11.37 1.77 13.16
C ALA A 42 12.40 1.72 12.02
N LYS A 43 12.88 0.52 11.66
CA LYS A 43 13.75 0.29 10.48
C LYS A 43 12.99 0.34 9.16
N ARG A 44 11.99 1.22 9.07
CA ARG A 44 11.18 1.44 7.88
C ARG A 44 10.84 2.91 7.74
N ARG A 45 10.79 3.36 6.50
CA ARG A 45 10.22 4.66 6.15
C ARG A 45 8.90 4.44 5.45
N ILE A 46 7.92 5.30 5.71
CA ILE A 46 6.57 5.13 5.16
C ILE A 46 6.06 6.40 4.48
N LYS A 47 5.09 6.20 3.59
CA LYS A 47 4.21 7.24 3.05
C LYS A 47 2.81 6.66 2.93
N GLN A 48 1.80 7.39 3.40
CA GLN A 48 0.38 7.02 3.31
C GLN A 48 -0.37 7.96 2.38
N TYR A 49 -1.37 7.42 1.69
CA TYR A 49 -2.28 8.11 0.80
C TYR A 49 -3.72 7.64 1.02
N GLY A 50 -4.69 8.49 0.69
CA GLY A 50 -6.12 8.24 0.88
C GLY A 50 -6.53 8.53 2.31
N TRP A 51 -6.81 7.47 3.07
CA TRP A 51 -7.04 7.57 4.50
C TRP A 51 -5.79 7.25 5.31
N HIS A 52 -5.68 7.86 6.48
CA HIS A 52 -4.68 7.55 7.48
C HIS A 52 -5.37 7.11 8.75
N TYR A 53 -5.06 5.89 9.21
CA TYR A 53 -5.46 5.45 10.53
C TYR A 53 -4.38 5.75 11.57
N ALA A 54 -4.66 6.70 12.46
CA ALA A 54 -3.78 7.07 13.55
C ALA A 54 -3.93 6.07 14.72
N PHE A 55 -3.04 5.07 14.80
CA PHE A 55 -3.07 4.03 15.84
C PHE A 55 -3.03 4.56 17.28
N GLY A 56 -2.47 5.77 17.51
CA GLY A 56 -2.40 6.38 18.84
C GLY A 56 -3.72 7.02 19.30
N THR A 57 -4.56 7.46 18.37
CA THR A 57 -5.81 8.17 18.68
C THR A 57 -7.06 7.42 18.22
N TYR A 58 -6.89 6.29 17.52
CA TYR A 58 -7.98 5.52 16.89
C TYR A 58 -8.82 6.38 15.93
N GLN A 59 -8.20 7.36 15.29
CA GLN A 59 -8.87 8.29 14.38
C GLN A 59 -8.51 8.01 12.93
N LEU A 60 -9.53 8.09 12.08
CA LEU A 60 -9.38 8.10 10.63
C LEU A 60 -9.27 9.55 10.16
N THR A 61 -8.13 9.94 9.61
CA THR A 61 -7.90 11.27 9.03
C THR A 61 -7.62 11.16 7.54
N ARG A 62 -7.89 12.23 6.79
CA ARG A 62 -7.51 12.27 5.37
C ARG A 62 -6.00 12.46 5.23
N ALA A 63 -5.39 11.63 4.40
CA ALA A 63 -4.02 11.79 3.93
C ALA A 63 -4.01 12.52 2.58
N ASP A 64 -2.82 12.60 1.97
CA ASP A 64 -2.70 13.05 0.58
C ASP A 64 -3.55 12.14 -0.34
N PRO A 65 -4.15 12.67 -1.43
CA PRO A 65 -4.92 11.86 -2.36
C PRO A 65 -4.07 10.72 -2.93
N ILE A 66 -4.71 9.62 -3.29
CA ILE A 66 -3.98 8.49 -3.87
C ILE A 66 -3.49 8.86 -5.28
N PRO A 67 -2.18 8.75 -5.55
CA PRO A 67 -1.61 9.00 -6.88
C PRO A 67 -2.22 8.13 -7.96
N ALA A 68 -2.35 8.67 -9.18
CA ALA A 68 -2.89 7.95 -10.33
C ALA A 68 -1.99 6.77 -10.74
N GLU A 69 -0.71 6.84 -10.40
CA GLU A 69 0.28 5.78 -10.58
C GLU A 69 -0.10 4.49 -9.82
N PHE A 70 -0.95 4.57 -8.78
CA PHE A 70 -1.48 3.38 -8.11
C PHE A 70 -2.84 2.90 -8.63
N SER A 71 -3.46 3.58 -9.60
CA SER A 71 -4.81 3.21 -10.06
C SER A 71 -4.88 1.78 -10.59
N ASN A 72 -3.88 1.33 -11.36
CA ASN A 72 -3.85 -0.02 -11.92
C ASN A 72 -3.76 -1.09 -10.82
N ILE A 73 -2.77 -0.97 -9.92
CA ILE A 73 -2.60 -1.93 -8.82
C ILE A 73 -3.77 -1.90 -7.84
N GLY A 74 -4.37 -0.73 -7.60
CA GLY A 74 -5.56 -0.57 -6.77
C GLY A 74 -6.76 -1.32 -7.35
N ALA A 75 -7.08 -1.08 -8.62
CA ALA A 75 -8.20 -1.77 -9.30
C ALA A 75 -8.04 -3.30 -9.30
N ARG A 76 -6.84 -3.79 -9.61
CA ARG A 76 -6.54 -5.24 -9.60
C ARG A 76 -6.61 -5.83 -8.19
N SER A 77 -6.16 -5.08 -7.18
CA SER A 77 -6.24 -5.51 -5.78
C SER A 77 -7.70 -5.61 -5.32
N ALA A 78 -8.54 -4.66 -5.72
CA ALA A 78 -9.97 -4.69 -5.43
C ALA A 78 -10.67 -5.90 -6.09
N GLU A 79 -10.36 -6.17 -7.36
CA GLU A 79 -10.84 -7.37 -8.06
C GLU A 79 -10.41 -8.66 -7.35
N LEU A 80 -9.13 -8.76 -6.97
CA LEU A 80 -8.60 -9.93 -6.25
C LEU A 80 -9.31 -10.14 -4.89
N ALA A 81 -9.64 -9.06 -4.20
CA ALA A 81 -10.35 -9.07 -2.93
C ALA A 81 -11.88 -9.23 -3.07
N GLY A 82 -12.43 -9.12 -4.29
CA GLY A 82 -13.87 -9.17 -4.55
C GLY A 82 -14.64 -7.96 -4.02
N VAL A 83 -14.02 -6.78 -4.02
CA VAL A 83 -14.62 -5.50 -3.59
C VAL A 83 -14.70 -4.51 -4.74
N ASP A 84 -15.49 -3.44 -4.61
CA ASP A 84 -15.50 -2.38 -5.62
C ASP A 84 -14.16 -1.63 -5.61
N SER A 85 -13.63 -1.32 -6.78
CA SER A 85 -12.45 -0.45 -6.93
C SER A 85 -12.61 0.92 -6.25
N ALA A 86 -13.85 1.43 -6.15
CA ALA A 86 -14.18 2.66 -5.44
C ALA A 86 -14.00 2.55 -3.92
N ASP A 87 -13.99 1.34 -3.37
CA ASP A 87 -13.75 1.07 -1.95
C ASP A 87 -12.25 0.98 -1.62
N TRP A 88 -11.37 1.09 -2.62
CA TRP A 88 -9.92 1.12 -2.41
C TRP A 88 -9.48 2.48 -1.82
N ALA A 89 -9.46 2.54 -0.49
CA ALA A 89 -9.50 3.80 0.24
C ALA A 89 -8.13 4.27 0.78
N GLU A 90 -7.15 3.38 0.95
CA GLU A 90 -5.84 3.70 1.52
C GLU A 90 -4.71 2.96 0.78
N ALA A 91 -3.59 3.65 0.61
CA ALA A 91 -2.33 3.05 0.18
C ALA A 91 -1.21 3.40 1.17
N LEU A 92 -0.54 2.38 1.71
CA LEU A 92 0.63 2.51 2.58
C LEU A 92 1.87 1.97 1.86
N VAL A 93 2.77 2.87 1.46
CA VAL A 93 4.05 2.51 0.87
C VAL A 93 5.10 2.41 1.96
N THR A 94 5.79 1.27 2.04
CA THR A 94 6.84 1.01 3.02
C THR A 94 8.16 0.74 2.33
N GLU A 95 9.20 1.47 2.73
CA GLU A 95 10.58 1.22 2.31
C GLU A 95 11.37 0.63 3.48
N TYR A 96 12.07 -0.47 3.21
CA TYR A 96 12.94 -1.18 4.14
C TYR A 96 14.41 -0.86 3.82
N ALA A 97 15.24 -0.75 4.86
CA ALA A 97 16.69 -0.53 4.77
C ALA A 97 17.48 -1.81 5.03
#